data_AF-A0A258GI58-F1
#
_entry.id   AF-A0A258GI58-F1
#
_cell.length_a   1.000
_cell.length_b   1.000
_cell.length_c   1.000
_cell.angle_alpha   90.00
_cell.angle_beta   90.00
_cell.angle_gamma   90.00
#
_symmetry.space_group_name_H-M   'P 1'
#
loop_
_entity.id
_entity.type
_entity.pdbx_description
1 polymer ?
#
loop_
_entity_poly.entity_id
_entity_poly.type
_entity_poly.pdbx_seq_one_letter_code
_entity_poly.pdbx_strand_id
1 'polypeptide(L)'
;MTLGLSSAASADVNDFYISDYEIDMKLSRNQSTSRSSLATQEVITAVFPDRDQNRGIERYIPREYDGHPVGLRVDSVLDSDGQPHNYTTYNSGEYAVVRIGDEDKYVRGQQTYVINYTQQDVTAYFEDAAKDEFYWDTNGTAWNVPIQNLKVTATVDGSIIPQLTGEWACYQGRQGSEDQCSQARFDDGVLRAHASNLAIGENITLAIGFQSGTFSPYEQSLLDKIINLWVGIQLATGVVGLGFFVALITRFVRRSRRSSEVGTVIPEYLPPSGASVSISSLLIPLPSSALTAQLLDLAVRRYIKIYEKSPAKTFSAAVYELEIVKSIDDLRPEEKEVVSDLFQSSAVGTKIDTKELQKDTGLHLRILDNNGKARQLMRNKYGLESRSDIDSQWFRRVGWVALGLGVALLSLPILAVGIGSFILSAIFWRLSDEGLALSRYLKGLKSYISVAEKERLVMLQSPGGAEKVGVSSDDTKQLIKVYERLLPYAVLFGYEKQWNEQLGKYYDASGVQPSWYVGNSGAFNAATFGAAMSQLSTSIATSGATYSYSSGSSGGGFSGGGGGGGGGGGW
;
A
#
# COMPACT_ATOMS: atom_id res chain seq x y z
N MET A 1 -0.47 56.38 -4.33
CA MET A 1 0.27 55.47 -5.22
C MET A 1 0.03 54.04 -4.77
N THR A 2 -0.87 53.32 -5.44
CA THR A 2 -1.01 51.87 -5.29
C THR A 2 -0.20 51.20 -6.38
N LEU A 3 1.00 50.73 -6.04
CA LEU A 3 1.83 49.96 -6.97
C LEU A 3 1.20 48.57 -7.11
N GLY A 4 0.59 48.30 -8.26
CA GLY A 4 0.16 46.95 -8.62
C GLY A 4 1.40 46.08 -8.83
N LEU A 5 1.50 45.00 -8.06
CA LEU A 5 2.49 43.94 -8.32
C LEU A 5 2.01 43.16 -9.54
N SER A 6 2.53 43.50 -10.72
CA SER A 6 2.43 42.64 -11.89
C SER A 6 3.07 41.29 -11.54
N SER A 7 2.27 40.23 -11.47
CA SER A 7 2.80 38.87 -11.39
C SER A 7 3.63 38.62 -12.64
N ALA A 8 4.92 38.32 -12.48
CA ALA A 8 5.70 37.77 -13.56
C ALA A 8 5.05 36.45 -13.99
N ALA A 9 4.44 36.42 -15.18
CA ALA A 9 4.00 35.18 -15.77
C ALA A 9 5.24 34.30 -15.95
N SER A 10 5.21 33.08 -15.41
CA SER A 10 6.24 32.10 -15.76
C SER A 10 6.17 31.88 -17.26
N ALA A 11 7.31 31.90 -17.94
CA ALA A 11 7.37 31.53 -19.34
C ALA A 11 6.96 30.05 -19.47
N ASP A 12 5.78 29.81 -20.01
CA ASP A 12 5.34 28.48 -20.41
C ASP A 12 6.09 28.12 -21.71
N VAL A 13 6.71 26.95 -21.77
CA VAL A 13 7.39 26.46 -22.98
C VAL A 13 6.43 26.32 -24.16
N ASN A 14 5.12 26.31 -23.94
CA ASN A 14 4.08 26.27 -24.97
C ASN A 14 3.64 27.67 -25.44
N ASP A 15 4.31 28.76 -25.05
CA ASP A 15 4.06 30.12 -25.57
C ASP A 15 4.72 30.32 -26.96
N PHE A 16 4.25 29.54 -27.94
CA PHE A 16 4.56 29.59 -29.37
C PHE A 16 3.38 29.01 -30.20
N TYR A 17 3.50 28.97 -31.53
CA TYR A 17 2.52 28.31 -32.41
C TYR A 17 3.18 27.60 -33.59
N ILE A 18 2.45 26.68 -34.22
CA ILE A 18 2.86 26.03 -35.48
C ILE A 18 2.24 26.80 -36.65
N SER A 19 3.05 27.36 -37.54
CA SER A 19 2.58 28.13 -38.69
C SER A 19 2.15 27.24 -39.85
N ASP A 20 2.89 26.15 -40.10
CA ASP A 20 2.57 25.15 -41.10
C ASP A 20 2.98 23.75 -40.63
N TYR A 21 2.09 22.78 -40.86
CA TYR A 21 2.28 21.37 -40.53
C TYR A 21 1.87 20.54 -41.75
N GLU A 22 2.81 19.86 -42.39
CA GLU A 22 2.53 18.89 -43.44
C GLU A 22 2.75 17.46 -42.92
N ILE A 23 1.79 16.57 -43.19
CA ILE A 23 1.85 15.15 -42.80
C ILE A 23 1.62 14.31 -44.06
N ASP A 24 2.66 13.62 -44.52
CA ASP A 24 2.58 12.60 -45.58
C ASP A 24 2.62 11.21 -44.92
N MET A 25 1.58 10.43 -45.15
CA MET A 25 1.45 9.05 -44.69
C MET A 25 1.34 8.11 -45.88
N LYS A 26 2.15 7.05 -45.90
CA LYS A 26 2.12 6.00 -46.93
C LYS A 26 1.69 4.68 -46.28
N LEU A 27 0.42 4.33 -46.48
CA LEU A 27 -0.17 3.07 -46.02
C LEU A 27 0.12 1.98 -47.05
N SER A 28 0.73 0.89 -46.58
CA SER A 28 1.17 -0.24 -47.39
C SER A 28 0.87 -1.57 -46.68
N ARG A 29 1.06 -2.68 -47.40
CA ARG A 29 0.93 -4.04 -46.85
C ARG A 29 2.25 -4.79 -46.97
N ASN A 30 2.71 -5.36 -45.87
CA ASN A 30 3.90 -6.20 -45.85
C ASN A 30 3.66 -7.48 -46.65
N GLN A 31 4.47 -7.74 -47.69
CA GLN A 31 4.26 -8.87 -48.60
C GLN A 31 4.49 -10.26 -47.95
N SER A 32 5.22 -10.32 -46.82
CA SER A 32 5.54 -11.58 -46.14
C SER A 32 4.58 -11.91 -45.01
N THR A 33 4.00 -10.91 -44.35
CA THR A 33 3.08 -11.09 -43.20
C THR A 33 1.65 -10.67 -43.48
N SER A 34 1.38 -10.05 -44.63
CA SER A 34 0.10 -9.40 -44.98
C SER A 34 -0.41 -8.34 -43.99
N ARG A 35 0.39 -7.92 -43.02
CA ARG A 35 0.01 -6.87 -42.06
C ARG A 35 0.17 -5.47 -42.66
N SER A 36 -0.57 -4.50 -42.14
CA SER A 36 -0.44 -3.09 -42.52
C SER A 36 0.89 -2.50 -42.04
N SER A 37 1.42 -1.56 -42.81
CA SER A 37 2.62 -0.80 -42.47
C SER A 37 2.45 0.65 -42.93
N LEU A 38 2.69 1.59 -42.01
CA LEU A 38 2.66 3.02 -42.26
C LEU A 38 4.10 3.55 -42.27
N ALA A 39 4.44 4.32 -43.29
CA ALA A 39 5.60 5.22 -43.26
C ALA A 39 5.08 6.65 -43.22
N THR A 40 5.51 7.42 -42.23
CA THR A 40 5.02 8.80 -42.01
C THR A 40 6.19 9.78 -42.04
N GLN A 41 6.00 10.87 -42.77
CA GLN A 41 6.83 12.06 -42.72
C GLN A 41 6.00 13.22 -42.18
N GLU A 42 6.49 13.87 -41.13
CA GLU A 42 5.92 15.08 -40.57
C GLU A 42 6.88 16.25 -40.76
N VAL A 43 6.40 17.36 -41.33
CA VAL A 43 7.13 18.62 -41.45
C VAL A 43 6.44 19.65 -40.56
N ILE A 44 7.05 19.98 -39.43
CA ILE A 44 6.49 20.87 -38.40
C ILE A 44 7.25 22.18 -38.41
N THR A 45 6.61 23.28 -38.80
CA THR A 45 7.19 24.62 -38.74
C THR A 45 6.65 25.39 -37.54
N ALA A 46 7.47 25.50 -36.49
CA ALA A 46 7.17 26.23 -35.26
C ALA A 46 7.68 27.67 -35.35
N VAL A 47 6.95 28.62 -34.75
CA VAL A 47 7.34 30.04 -34.65
C VAL A 47 7.46 30.44 -33.19
N PHE A 48 8.69 30.36 -32.68
CA PHE A 48 9.05 30.67 -31.30
C PHE A 48 9.18 32.18 -31.06
N PRO A 49 8.89 32.68 -29.84
CA PRO A 49 9.08 34.09 -29.49
C PRO A 49 10.58 34.46 -29.45
N ASP A 50 10.90 35.74 -29.61
CA ASP A 50 12.28 36.25 -29.44
C ASP A 50 12.63 36.44 -27.95
N ARG A 51 12.65 35.32 -27.22
CA ARG A 51 13.11 35.21 -25.83
C ARG A 51 13.71 33.83 -25.59
N ASP A 52 14.63 33.74 -24.63
CA ASP A 52 15.21 32.45 -24.23
C ASP A 52 14.22 31.69 -23.33
N GLN A 53 13.38 30.87 -23.99
CA GLN A 53 12.33 30.05 -23.40
C GLN A 53 12.43 28.62 -23.90
N ASN A 54 12.48 28.44 -25.22
CA ASN A 54 12.45 27.13 -25.86
C ASN A 54 13.82 26.66 -26.33
N ARG A 55 14.06 25.36 -26.19
CA ARG A 55 15.20 24.60 -26.69
C ARG A 55 14.82 23.75 -27.92
N GLY A 56 13.52 23.54 -28.13
CA GLY A 56 12.96 22.93 -29.33
C GLY A 56 11.52 22.47 -29.13
N ILE A 57 11.18 21.26 -29.57
CA ILE A 57 9.85 20.67 -29.42
C ILE A 57 9.90 19.26 -28.84
N GLU A 58 8.79 18.85 -28.25
CA GLU A 58 8.45 17.43 -28.05
C GLU A 58 7.31 17.04 -29.00
N ARG A 59 7.49 15.95 -29.74
CA ARG A 59 6.43 15.29 -30.52
C ARG A 59 6.02 14.00 -29.81
N TYR A 60 4.74 13.82 -29.56
CA TYR A 60 4.17 12.62 -28.93
C TYR A 60 3.52 11.74 -30.01
N ILE A 61 4.03 10.52 -30.18
CA ILE A 61 3.57 9.55 -31.19
C ILE A 61 3.03 8.29 -30.49
N PRO A 62 1.82 7.80 -30.78
CA PRO A 62 1.27 6.61 -30.13
C PRO A 62 2.11 5.35 -30.36
N ARG A 63 2.24 4.54 -29.31
CA ARG A 63 2.95 3.25 -29.33
C ARG A 63 2.03 2.05 -29.48
N GLU A 64 0.74 2.22 -29.19
CA GLU A 64 -0.28 1.18 -29.09
C GLU A 64 -1.59 1.64 -29.76
N TYR A 65 -2.33 0.71 -30.36
CA TYR A 65 -3.64 0.87 -31.01
C TYR A 65 -4.44 -0.42 -30.81
N ASP A 66 -5.76 -0.34 -30.65
CA ASP A 66 -6.66 -1.49 -30.42
C ASP A 66 -6.13 -2.56 -29.43
N GLY A 67 -5.49 -2.11 -28.34
CA GLY A 67 -4.92 -2.97 -27.31
C GLY A 67 -3.62 -3.71 -27.67
N HIS A 68 -2.98 -3.41 -28.81
CA HIS A 68 -1.70 -3.99 -29.23
C HIS A 68 -0.66 -2.91 -29.61
N PRO A 69 0.65 -3.21 -29.58
CA PRO A 69 1.67 -2.26 -30.02
C PRO A 69 1.66 -2.07 -31.54
N VAL A 70 1.92 -0.84 -32.02
CA VAL A 70 2.02 -0.50 -33.47
C VAL A 70 3.46 -0.47 -34.00
N GLY A 71 4.37 -1.18 -33.34
CA GLY A 71 5.75 -1.40 -33.82
C GLY A 71 6.58 -0.12 -34.11
N LEU A 72 6.24 1.01 -33.47
CA LEU A 72 6.80 2.32 -33.78
C LEU A 72 8.33 2.36 -33.75
N ARG A 73 8.92 2.89 -34.83
CA ARG A 73 10.34 3.16 -34.99
C ARG A 73 10.55 4.54 -35.61
N VAL A 74 11.24 5.44 -34.91
CA VAL A 74 11.71 6.70 -35.50
C VAL A 74 12.91 6.38 -36.42
N ASP A 75 12.83 6.81 -37.67
CA ASP A 75 13.83 6.55 -38.71
C ASP A 75 14.84 7.70 -38.83
N SER A 76 14.37 8.95 -38.78
CA SER A 76 15.24 10.13 -38.70
C SER A 76 14.50 11.38 -38.20
N VAL A 77 15.27 12.36 -37.74
CA VAL A 77 14.82 13.75 -37.55
C VAL A 77 15.81 14.67 -38.27
N LEU A 78 15.30 15.57 -39.12
CA LEU A 78 16.09 16.50 -39.92
C LEU A 78 15.62 17.96 -39.73
N ASP A 79 16.43 18.92 -40.18
CA ASP A 79 16.06 20.33 -40.31
C ASP A 79 15.55 20.68 -41.73
N SER A 80 15.33 21.98 -42.00
CA SER A 80 14.88 22.50 -43.31
C SER A 80 15.88 22.29 -44.45
N ASP A 81 17.18 22.15 -44.15
CA ASP A 81 18.25 21.90 -45.12
C ASP A 81 18.56 20.40 -45.26
N GLY A 82 17.71 19.54 -44.66
CA GLY A 82 17.83 18.09 -44.68
C GLY A 82 18.98 17.53 -43.85
N GLN A 83 19.59 18.33 -42.97
CA GLN A 83 20.67 17.87 -42.10
C GLN A 83 20.11 17.16 -40.86
N PRO A 84 20.80 16.15 -40.29
CA PRO A 84 20.33 15.45 -39.09
C PRO A 84 20.24 16.37 -37.88
N HIS A 85 19.08 16.41 -37.24
CA HIS A 85 18.86 17.16 -36.00
C HIS A 85 19.15 16.28 -34.78
N ASN A 86 19.69 16.87 -33.71
CA ASN A 86 19.79 16.19 -32.41
C ASN A 86 18.39 15.90 -31.85
N TYR A 87 18.15 14.66 -31.43
CA TYR A 87 16.92 14.26 -30.75
C TYR A 87 17.17 13.14 -29.74
N THR A 88 16.22 12.95 -28.82
CA THR A 88 16.16 11.81 -27.90
C THR A 88 14.76 11.20 -27.90
N THR A 89 14.64 9.92 -27.55
CA THR A 89 13.36 9.22 -27.45
C THR A 89 13.17 8.56 -26.09
N TYR A 90 12.00 8.75 -25.48
CA TYR A 90 11.59 8.07 -24.25
C TYR A 90 10.08 7.77 -24.27
N ASN A 91 9.62 6.85 -23.42
CA ASN A 91 8.20 6.50 -23.32
C ASN A 91 7.52 7.31 -22.20
N SER A 92 6.33 7.84 -22.47
CA SER A 92 5.50 8.56 -21.50
C SER A 92 4.03 8.18 -21.70
N GLY A 93 3.50 7.35 -20.79
CA GLY A 93 2.18 6.73 -20.98
C GLY A 93 2.12 5.89 -22.26
N GLU A 94 1.08 6.12 -23.05
CA GLU A 94 0.85 5.49 -24.36
C GLU A 94 1.75 6.03 -25.48
N TYR A 95 2.47 7.14 -25.26
CA TYR A 95 3.28 7.81 -26.29
C TYR A 95 4.77 7.47 -26.21
N ALA A 96 5.41 7.45 -27.37
CA ALA A 96 6.84 7.73 -27.50
C ALA A 96 6.99 9.23 -27.69
N VAL A 97 7.81 9.85 -26.83
CA VAL A 97 8.19 11.25 -26.93
C VAL A 97 9.46 11.35 -27.76
N VAL A 98 9.39 12.05 -28.88
CA VAL A 98 10.55 12.48 -29.68
C VAL A 98 10.87 13.91 -29.26
N ARG A 99 11.88 14.09 -28.41
CA ARG A 99 12.36 15.40 -27.95
C ARG A 99 13.46 15.89 -28.88
N ILE A 100 13.24 16.99 -29.56
CA ILE A 100 14.07 17.53 -30.65
C ILE A 100 14.56 18.92 -30.24
N GLY A 101 15.88 19.13 -30.21
CA GLY A 101 16.47 20.35 -29.66
C GLY A 101 17.91 20.15 -29.16
N ASP A 102 18.37 21.04 -28.29
CA ASP A 102 19.71 20.99 -27.68
C ASP A 102 19.67 21.54 -26.25
N GLU A 103 20.14 20.79 -25.26
CA GLU A 103 20.04 21.17 -23.83
C GLU A 103 20.88 22.42 -23.47
N ASP A 104 21.85 22.80 -24.31
CA ASP A 104 22.69 24.00 -24.11
C ASP A 104 22.26 25.21 -24.97
N LYS A 105 21.28 25.07 -25.88
CA LYS A 105 20.87 26.16 -26.79
C LYS A 105 19.39 26.52 -26.66
N TYR A 106 19.06 27.76 -26.99
CA TYR A 106 17.68 28.22 -27.16
C TYR A 106 17.40 28.46 -28.64
N VAL A 107 16.16 28.22 -29.06
CA VAL A 107 15.62 28.48 -30.40
C VAL A 107 14.63 29.65 -30.34
N ARG A 108 14.61 30.46 -31.42
CA ARG A 108 13.75 31.65 -31.54
C ARG A 108 13.32 31.81 -32.99
N GLY A 109 12.21 32.50 -33.22
CA GLY A 109 11.65 32.71 -34.56
C GLY A 109 11.20 31.40 -35.22
N GLN A 110 11.18 31.36 -36.55
CA GLN A 110 10.75 30.19 -37.30
C GLN A 110 11.82 29.08 -37.28
N GLN A 111 11.40 27.86 -36.96
CA GLN A 111 12.20 26.63 -37.01
C GLN A 111 11.37 25.52 -37.68
N THR A 112 11.99 24.65 -38.47
CA THR A 112 11.30 23.55 -39.15
C THR A 112 11.96 22.21 -38.79
N TYR A 113 11.13 21.25 -38.36
CA TYR A 113 11.54 19.90 -37.98
C TYR A 113 10.90 18.88 -38.90
N VAL A 114 11.70 17.99 -39.50
CA VAL A 114 11.23 16.93 -40.39
C VAL A 114 11.43 15.57 -39.70
N ILE A 115 10.34 14.96 -39.24
CA ILE A 115 10.34 13.69 -38.51
C ILE A 115 9.92 12.58 -39.47
N ASN A 116 10.75 11.55 -39.63
CA ASN A 116 10.42 10.35 -40.40
C ASN A 116 10.30 9.16 -39.45
N TYR A 117 9.22 8.40 -39.52
CA TYR A 117 9.01 7.22 -38.69
C TYR A 117 8.16 6.16 -39.38
N THR A 118 8.26 4.93 -38.89
CA THR A 118 7.52 3.75 -39.37
C THR A 118 6.72 3.10 -38.25
N GLN A 119 5.50 2.68 -38.57
CA GLN A 119 4.59 1.91 -37.71
C GLN A 119 4.07 0.69 -38.47
N GLN A 120 3.59 -0.31 -37.73
CA GLN A 120 2.96 -1.53 -38.26
C GLN A 120 1.62 -1.75 -37.57
N ASP A 121 0.77 -2.59 -38.17
CA ASP A 121 -0.48 -3.05 -37.58
C ASP A 121 -1.49 -1.88 -37.35
N VAL A 122 -1.39 -0.83 -38.17
CA VAL A 122 -2.13 0.44 -38.11
C VAL A 122 -3.60 0.37 -38.60
N THR A 123 -4.19 -0.82 -38.68
CA THR A 123 -5.52 -1.05 -39.27
C THR A 123 -6.33 -2.00 -38.40
N ALA A 124 -7.55 -1.62 -38.05
CA ALA A 124 -8.48 -2.46 -37.32
C ALA A 124 -9.30 -3.35 -38.26
N TYR A 125 -9.79 -4.49 -37.73
CA TYR A 125 -10.80 -5.31 -38.39
C TYR A 125 -12.11 -5.22 -37.60
N PHE A 126 -13.18 -4.74 -38.25
CA PHE A 126 -14.48 -4.60 -37.62
C PHE A 126 -15.38 -5.80 -37.93
N GLU A 127 -15.47 -6.76 -37.00
CA GLU A 127 -16.28 -7.98 -37.15
C GLU A 127 -17.74 -7.68 -37.55
N ASP A 128 -18.39 -6.72 -36.89
CA ASP A 128 -19.79 -6.33 -37.15
C ASP A 128 -20.03 -5.77 -38.56
N ALA A 129 -18.99 -5.21 -39.19
CA ALA A 129 -19.06 -4.59 -40.51
C ALA A 129 -18.36 -5.41 -41.62
N ALA A 130 -17.67 -6.50 -41.25
CA ALA A 130 -16.86 -7.34 -42.14
C ALA A 130 -15.96 -6.53 -43.10
N LYS A 131 -15.25 -5.54 -42.56
CA LYS A 131 -14.28 -4.70 -43.29
C LYS A 131 -13.02 -4.44 -42.49
N ASP A 132 -11.92 -4.21 -43.20
CA ASP A 132 -10.66 -3.74 -42.62
C ASP A 132 -10.64 -2.20 -42.78
N GLU A 133 -10.18 -1.45 -41.77
CA GLU A 133 -10.25 0.01 -41.81
C GLU A 133 -9.00 0.68 -41.24
N PHE A 134 -8.49 1.67 -41.98
CA PHE A 134 -7.45 2.58 -41.51
C PHE A 134 -8.15 3.79 -40.89
N TYR A 135 -8.24 3.82 -39.56
CA TYR A 135 -8.85 4.91 -38.78
C TYR A 135 -7.80 5.62 -37.94
N TRP A 136 -7.36 6.81 -38.40
CA TRP A 136 -6.10 7.40 -37.98
C TRP A 136 -6.19 8.90 -37.71
N ASP A 137 -5.90 9.30 -36.47
CA ASP A 137 -5.65 10.69 -36.10
C ASP A 137 -4.31 11.16 -36.69
N THR A 138 -4.19 12.45 -37.00
CA THR A 138 -3.06 12.94 -37.82
C THR A 138 -2.07 13.75 -36.97
N ASN A 139 -2.35 15.02 -36.71
CA ASN A 139 -1.57 15.84 -35.79
C ASN A 139 -1.80 15.37 -34.34
N GLY A 140 -3.05 15.07 -33.97
CA GLY A 140 -3.42 14.55 -32.66
C GLY A 140 -3.98 15.57 -31.68
N THR A 141 -4.74 15.07 -30.69
CA THR A 141 -5.48 15.90 -29.73
C THR A 141 -4.67 16.32 -28.50
N ALA A 142 -3.41 15.89 -28.36
CA ALA A 142 -2.52 16.29 -27.26
C ALA A 142 -1.50 17.37 -27.65
N TRP A 143 -1.76 18.17 -28.70
CA TRP A 143 -0.99 19.37 -29.02
C TRP A 143 -1.33 20.52 -28.07
N ASN A 144 -0.32 20.99 -27.34
CA ASN A 144 -0.42 22.09 -26.37
C ASN A 144 -0.31 23.48 -27.00
N VAL A 145 -0.11 23.56 -28.32
CA VAL A 145 -0.02 24.81 -29.11
C VAL A 145 -0.99 24.79 -30.29
N PRO A 146 -1.49 25.95 -30.74
CA PRO A 146 -2.36 26.04 -31.91
C PRO A 146 -1.59 25.83 -33.23
N ILE A 147 -2.28 25.33 -34.25
CA ILE A 147 -1.74 25.06 -35.58
C ILE A 147 -2.48 25.93 -36.61
N GLN A 148 -1.77 26.88 -37.23
CA GLN A 148 -2.38 27.81 -38.19
C GLN A 148 -2.76 27.14 -39.50
N ASN A 149 -1.97 26.16 -39.97
CA ASN A 149 -2.19 25.49 -41.24
C ASN A 149 -1.77 24.01 -41.14
N LEU A 150 -2.72 23.09 -41.36
CA LEU A 150 -2.48 21.64 -41.35
C LEU A 150 -2.84 21.05 -42.71
N LYS A 151 -1.87 20.40 -43.35
CA LYS A 151 -2.06 19.63 -44.59
C LYS A 151 -1.78 18.15 -44.30
N VAL A 152 -2.70 17.27 -44.68
CA VAL A 152 -2.51 15.82 -44.54
C VAL A 152 -2.70 15.14 -45.89
N THR A 153 -1.79 14.25 -46.24
CA THR A 153 -1.87 13.38 -47.42
C THR A 153 -1.67 11.93 -46.99
N ALA A 154 -2.73 11.12 -47.04
CA ALA A 154 -2.67 9.67 -46.87
C ALA A 154 -2.68 8.98 -48.24
N THR A 155 -1.57 8.38 -48.61
CA THR A 155 -1.37 7.62 -49.87
C THR A 155 -1.50 6.13 -49.59
N VAL A 156 -2.40 5.47 -50.31
CA VAL A 156 -2.58 4.01 -50.32
C VAL A 156 -1.66 3.41 -51.39
N ASP A 157 -0.83 2.43 -51.01
CA ASP A 157 0.09 1.78 -51.94
C ASP A 157 -0.64 1.08 -53.11
N GLY A 158 -0.07 1.17 -54.31
CA GLY A 158 -0.68 0.66 -55.55
C GLY A 158 -1.00 -0.84 -55.54
N SER A 159 -0.34 -1.64 -54.69
CA SER A 159 -0.64 -3.07 -54.54
C SER A 159 -1.92 -3.37 -53.74
N ILE A 160 -2.46 -2.38 -53.00
CA ILE A 160 -3.68 -2.50 -52.18
C ILE A 160 -4.82 -1.56 -52.60
N ILE A 161 -4.59 -0.60 -53.52
CA ILE A 161 -5.67 0.18 -54.15
C ILE A 161 -6.84 -0.70 -54.67
N PRO A 162 -6.62 -1.88 -55.32
CA PRO A 162 -7.71 -2.77 -55.75
C PRO A 162 -8.54 -3.41 -54.63
N GLN A 163 -8.21 -3.15 -53.36
CA GLN A 163 -8.94 -3.65 -52.19
C GLN A 163 -9.75 -2.56 -51.48
N LEU A 164 -9.71 -1.31 -51.96
CA LEU A 164 -10.56 -0.24 -51.45
C LEU A 164 -12.04 -0.59 -51.67
N THR A 165 -12.88 -0.25 -50.68
CA THR A 165 -14.35 -0.34 -50.79
C THR A 165 -14.97 0.86 -51.50
N GLY A 166 -14.26 1.99 -51.50
CA GLY A 166 -14.80 3.31 -51.83
C GLY A 166 -15.35 4.08 -50.62
N GLU A 167 -15.48 3.45 -49.45
CA GLU A 167 -15.76 4.13 -48.19
C GLU A 167 -14.52 4.89 -47.71
N TRP A 168 -14.71 6.18 -47.43
CA TRP A 168 -13.74 7.02 -46.74
C TRP A 168 -14.48 8.11 -45.97
N ALA A 169 -13.85 8.64 -44.93
CA ALA A 169 -14.34 9.81 -44.21
C ALA A 169 -13.17 10.65 -43.71
N CYS A 170 -13.47 11.89 -43.33
CA CYS A 170 -12.53 12.80 -42.69
C CYS A 170 -13.29 13.61 -41.65
N TYR A 171 -12.83 13.58 -40.40
CA TYR A 171 -13.40 14.31 -39.27
C TYR A 171 -12.42 15.37 -38.78
N GLN A 172 -12.93 16.49 -38.25
CA GLN A 172 -12.14 17.61 -37.75
C GLN A 172 -12.63 18.10 -36.38
N GLY A 173 -11.72 18.71 -35.62
CA GLY A 173 -12.00 19.32 -34.32
C GLY A 173 -11.47 18.49 -33.15
N ARG A 174 -11.96 18.78 -31.94
CA ARG A 174 -11.49 18.17 -30.69
C ARG A 174 -11.87 16.70 -30.56
N GLN A 175 -11.25 16.03 -29.58
CA GLN A 175 -11.67 14.70 -29.15
C GLN A 175 -13.18 14.68 -28.86
N GLY A 176 -13.93 13.81 -29.54
CA GLY A 176 -15.39 13.76 -29.46
C GLY A 176 -16.15 14.49 -30.57
N SER A 177 -15.48 15.12 -31.53
CA SER A 177 -16.13 15.84 -32.65
C SER A 177 -16.59 14.90 -33.76
N GLU A 178 -17.85 15.04 -34.20
CA GLU A 178 -18.40 14.37 -35.39
C GLU A 178 -18.35 15.25 -36.66
N ASP A 179 -17.84 16.49 -36.57
CA ASP A 179 -17.78 17.44 -37.69
C ASP A 179 -16.89 16.91 -38.83
N GLN A 180 -17.40 16.94 -40.06
CA GLN A 180 -16.65 16.50 -41.24
C GLN A 180 -15.68 17.58 -41.77
N CYS A 181 -14.55 17.13 -42.32
CA CYS A 181 -13.53 18.00 -42.90
C CYS A 181 -14.06 18.85 -44.05
N SER A 182 -14.04 20.18 -43.89
CA SER A 182 -14.54 21.12 -44.91
C SER A 182 -13.72 21.11 -46.22
N GLN A 183 -12.46 20.67 -46.17
CA GLN A 183 -11.56 20.54 -47.31
C GLN A 183 -10.88 19.17 -47.31
N ALA A 184 -11.62 18.13 -47.69
CA ALA A 184 -11.08 16.78 -47.89
C ALA A 184 -11.50 16.18 -49.24
N ARG A 185 -10.62 15.38 -49.85
CA ARG A 185 -10.87 14.70 -51.14
C ARG A 185 -10.04 13.43 -51.25
N PHE A 186 -10.68 12.34 -51.70
CA PHE A 186 -10.02 11.09 -52.09
C PHE A 186 -10.02 10.95 -53.62
N ASP A 187 -8.84 10.81 -54.23
CA ASP A 187 -8.68 10.47 -55.66
C ASP A 187 -7.47 9.57 -55.88
N ASP A 188 -7.61 8.60 -56.79
CA ASP A 188 -6.55 7.68 -57.25
C ASP A 188 -5.70 7.03 -56.13
N GLY A 189 -6.34 6.74 -54.98
CA GLY A 189 -5.69 6.15 -53.80
C GLY A 189 -5.03 7.15 -52.85
N VAL A 190 -5.21 8.47 -53.06
CA VAL A 190 -4.62 9.54 -52.25
C VAL A 190 -5.71 10.38 -51.59
N LEU A 191 -5.82 10.30 -50.26
CA LEU A 191 -6.73 11.10 -49.45
C LEU A 191 -5.99 12.35 -48.96
N ARG A 192 -6.45 13.52 -49.41
CA ARG A 192 -5.89 14.81 -48.99
C ARG A 192 -6.90 15.55 -48.14
N ALA A 193 -6.45 16.09 -47.01
CA ALA A 193 -7.26 16.86 -46.07
C ALA A 193 -6.52 18.13 -45.64
N HIS A 194 -7.28 19.20 -45.38
CA HIS A 194 -6.76 20.50 -44.97
C HIS A 194 -7.64 21.15 -43.90
N ALA A 195 -7.01 21.82 -42.94
CA ALA A 195 -7.67 22.72 -42.00
C ALA A 195 -6.74 23.89 -41.63
N SER A 196 -7.34 24.97 -41.13
CA SER A 196 -6.61 26.18 -40.71
C SER A 196 -7.12 26.71 -39.37
N ASN A 197 -6.21 27.29 -38.59
CA ASN A 197 -6.45 27.88 -37.26
C ASN A 197 -7.00 26.87 -36.23
N LEU A 198 -6.45 25.64 -36.23
CA LEU A 198 -6.79 24.63 -35.23
C LEU A 198 -6.38 25.11 -33.84
N ALA A 199 -7.32 25.08 -32.90
CA ALA A 199 -7.07 25.39 -31.50
C ALA A 199 -6.31 24.26 -30.80
N ILE A 200 -5.81 24.56 -29.58
CA ILE A 200 -5.23 23.57 -28.68
C ILE A 200 -6.22 22.40 -28.50
N GLY A 201 -5.72 21.20 -28.77
CA GLY A 201 -6.46 19.93 -28.72
C GLY A 201 -7.35 19.60 -29.92
N GLU A 202 -7.28 20.34 -31.02
CA GLU A 202 -8.01 20.02 -32.28
C GLU A 202 -7.16 19.20 -33.25
N ASN A 203 -7.84 18.33 -34.01
CA ASN A 203 -7.23 17.27 -34.80
C ASN A 203 -7.97 17.05 -36.14
N ILE A 204 -7.32 16.40 -37.10
CA ILE A 204 -7.97 15.74 -38.24
C ILE A 204 -7.87 14.22 -38.06
N THR A 205 -8.96 13.50 -38.31
CA THR A 205 -9.00 12.03 -38.35
C THR A 205 -9.38 11.56 -39.75
N LEU A 206 -8.62 10.63 -40.30
CA LEU A 206 -8.89 10.02 -41.61
C LEU A 206 -9.44 8.59 -41.43
N ALA A 207 -10.43 8.24 -42.24
CA ALA A 207 -10.97 6.88 -42.34
C ALA A 207 -10.87 6.40 -43.80
N ILE A 208 -10.34 5.20 -44.03
CA ILE A 208 -10.28 4.55 -45.34
C ILE A 208 -10.67 3.07 -45.19
N GLY A 209 -11.76 2.65 -45.84
CA GLY A 209 -12.32 1.31 -45.76
C GLY A 209 -11.82 0.36 -46.85
N PHE A 210 -11.36 -0.83 -46.45
CA PHE A 210 -10.85 -1.89 -47.30
C PHE A 210 -11.69 -3.17 -47.18
N GLN A 211 -11.66 -4.01 -48.22
CA GLN A 211 -12.31 -5.32 -48.24
C GLN A 211 -11.74 -6.23 -47.14
N SER A 212 -12.58 -7.05 -46.50
CA SER A 212 -12.16 -7.94 -45.40
C SER A 212 -10.97 -8.83 -45.79
N GLY A 213 -9.97 -8.89 -44.93
CA GLY A 213 -8.76 -9.70 -45.16
C GLY A 213 -7.79 -9.09 -46.17
N THR A 214 -7.90 -7.77 -46.41
CA THR A 214 -6.82 -6.98 -47.00
C THR A 214 -5.59 -7.05 -46.10
N PHE A 215 -5.76 -6.92 -44.79
CA PHE A 215 -4.69 -6.97 -43.81
C PHE A 215 -4.86 -8.17 -42.87
N SER A 216 -3.74 -8.78 -42.47
CA SER A 216 -3.74 -9.76 -41.38
C SER A 216 -3.82 -9.04 -40.02
N PRO A 217 -4.62 -9.54 -39.07
CA PRO A 217 -4.70 -8.97 -37.73
C PRO A 217 -3.36 -9.10 -36.99
N TYR A 218 -3.18 -8.31 -35.92
CA TYR A 218 -2.01 -8.38 -35.06
C TYR A 218 -1.84 -9.79 -34.46
N GLU A 219 -0.66 -10.39 -34.65
CA GLU A 219 -0.27 -11.64 -33.99
C GLU A 219 0.82 -11.38 -32.95
N GLN A 220 0.54 -11.70 -31.68
CA GLN A 220 1.52 -11.70 -30.59
C GLN A 220 2.76 -12.52 -30.97
N SER A 221 3.96 -12.00 -30.69
CA SER A 221 5.18 -12.73 -30.95
C SER A 221 5.32 -13.96 -30.04
N LEU A 222 6.24 -14.86 -30.38
CA LEU A 222 6.56 -16.01 -29.52
C LEU A 222 7.08 -15.55 -28.14
N LEU A 223 7.74 -14.39 -28.05
CA LEU A 223 8.18 -13.83 -26.76
C LEU A 223 6.99 -13.34 -25.94
N ASP A 224 6.05 -12.62 -26.55
CA ASP A 224 4.84 -12.14 -25.85
C ASP A 224 3.99 -13.29 -25.33
N LYS A 225 3.80 -14.34 -26.15
CA LYS A 225 3.12 -15.58 -25.76
C LYS A 225 3.82 -16.29 -24.59
N ILE A 226 5.17 -16.32 -24.56
CA ILE A 226 5.95 -16.87 -23.45
C ILE A 226 5.84 -15.99 -22.19
N ILE A 227 5.90 -14.67 -22.32
CA ILE A 227 5.76 -13.71 -21.21
C ILE A 227 4.37 -13.82 -20.59
N ASN A 228 3.32 -13.84 -21.41
CA ASN A 228 1.93 -14.00 -20.95
C ASN A 228 1.72 -15.33 -20.20
N LEU A 229 2.28 -16.43 -20.70
CA LEU A 229 2.28 -17.72 -19.99
C LEU A 229 3.04 -17.65 -18.65
N TRP A 230 4.21 -17.01 -18.62
CA TRP A 230 5.02 -16.85 -17.41
C TRP A 230 4.33 -15.95 -16.36
N VAL A 231 3.66 -14.87 -16.79
CA VAL A 231 2.82 -14.03 -15.92
C VAL A 231 1.65 -14.83 -15.35
N GLY A 232 0.99 -15.66 -16.16
CA GLY A 232 -0.03 -16.62 -15.68
C GLY A 232 0.52 -17.57 -14.61
N ILE A 233 1.74 -18.07 -14.78
CA ILE A 233 2.45 -18.88 -13.78
C ILE A 233 2.77 -18.06 -12.51
N GLN A 234 3.19 -16.80 -12.60
CA GLN A 234 3.40 -15.94 -11.43
C GLN A 234 2.10 -15.74 -10.63
N LEU A 235 0.97 -15.49 -11.31
CA LEU A 235 -0.34 -15.30 -10.67
C LEU A 235 -0.81 -16.58 -9.97
N ALA A 236 -0.77 -17.72 -10.68
CA ALA A 236 -1.16 -19.01 -10.11
C ALA A 236 -0.27 -19.43 -8.92
N THR A 237 1.06 -19.29 -9.06
CA THR A 237 2.00 -19.59 -7.98
C THR A 237 1.94 -18.57 -6.84
N GLY A 238 1.47 -17.35 -7.08
CA GLY A 238 1.16 -16.35 -6.06
C GLY A 238 0.02 -16.80 -5.13
N VAL A 239 -1.10 -17.22 -5.70
CA VAL A 239 -2.26 -17.72 -4.92
C VAL A 239 -1.88 -18.98 -4.12
N VAL A 240 -1.23 -19.95 -4.77
CA VAL A 240 -0.77 -21.20 -4.11
C VAL A 240 0.27 -20.90 -3.03
N GLY A 241 1.23 -20.01 -3.31
CA GLY A 241 2.28 -19.61 -2.37
C GLY A 241 1.71 -18.91 -1.13
N LEU A 242 0.75 -17.99 -1.30
CA LEU A 242 0.07 -17.33 -0.19
C LEU A 242 -0.70 -18.34 0.68
N GLY A 243 -1.51 -19.22 0.07
CA GLY A 243 -2.25 -20.26 0.80
C GLY A 243 -1.33 -21.20 1.58
N PHE A 244 -0.22 -21.60 0.97
CA PHE A 244 0.80 -22.43 1.63
C PHE A 244 1.53 -21.66 2.75
N PHE A 245 1.83 -20.38 2.58
CA PHE A 245 2.46 -19.56 3.63
C PHE A 245 1.55 -19.37 4.84
N VAL A 246 0.25 -19.13 4.62
CA VAL A 246 -0.77 -19.12 5.70
C VAL A 246 -0.84 -20.48 6.40
N ALA A 247 -0.71 -21.59 5.68
CA ALA A 247 -0.63 -22.93 6.28
C ALA A 247 0.66 -23.13 7.10
N LEU A 248 1.81 -22.60 6.65
CA LEU A 248 3.07 -22.61 7.41
C LEU A 248 2.97 -21.78 8.70
N ILE A 249 2.40 -20.58 8.66
CA ILE A 249 2.16 -19.75 9.85
C ILE A 249 1.19 -20.46 10.80
N THR A 250 0.10 -21.01 10.28
CA THR A 250 -0.89 -21.77 11.08
C THR A 250 -0.24 -22.98 11.76
N ARG A 251 0.62 -23.72 11.05
CA ARG A 251 1.40 -24.83 11.62
C ARG A 251 2.40 -24.34 12.65
N PHE A 252 3.15 -23.27 12.37
CA PHE A 252 4.12 -22.66 13.28
C PHE A 252 3.44 -22.30 14.61
N VAL A 253 2.33 -21.57 14.57
CA VAL A 253 1.59 -21.16 15.77
C VAL A 253 1.05 -22.38 16.53
N ARG A 254 0.42 -23.36 15.85
CA ARG A 254 -0.11 -24.57 16.51
C ARG A 254 0.99 -25.42 17.17
N ARG A 255 2.14 -25.62 16.50
CA ARG A 255 3.28 -26.40 17.01
C ARG A 255 4.03 -25.66 18.13
N SER A 256 4.32 -24.37 17.93
CA SER A 256 4.96 -23.52 18.94
C SER A 256 4.11 -23.47 20.22
N ARG A 257 2.82 -23.14 20.10
CA ARG A 257 1.89 -23.02 21.24
C ARG A 257 1.40 -24.36 21.82
N ARG A 258 1.84 -25.51 21.29
CA ARG A 258 1.41 -26.87 21.69
C ARG A 258 -0.10 -27.00 21.85
N SER A 259 -0.88 -26.38 20.97
CA SER A 259 -2.30 -26.08 21.23
C SER A 259 -3.18 -27.33 21.40
N SER A 260 -2.77 -28.45 20.82
CA SER A 260 -3.41 -29.78 20.92
C SER A 260 -3.06 -30.56 22.19
N GLU A 261 -2.06 -30.12 22.95
CA GLU A 261 -1.54 -30.82 24.15
C GLU A 261 -2.04 -30.14 25.46
N VAL A 262 -2.92 -29.14 25.33
CA VAL A 262 -3.56 -28.47 26.46
C VAL A 262 -4.66 -29.37 27.02
N GLY A 263 -4.26 -30.33 27.86
CA GLY A 263 -5.19 -31.08 28.73
C GLY A 263 -6.01 -30.19 29.68
N THR A 264 -6.98 -30.79 30.35
CA THR A 264 -8.07 -30.19 31.13
C THR A 264 -7.70 -28.89 31.84
N VAL A 265 -8.44 -27.82 31.54
CA VAL A 265 -8.31 -26.51 32.21
C VAL A 265 -9.21 -26.51 33.45
N ILE A 266 -8.61 -26.24 34.61
CA ILE A 266 -9.31 -26.07 35.91
C ILE A 266 -9.39 -24.56 36.19
N PRO A 267 -10.49 -24.02 36.75
CA PRO A 267 -10.55 -22.60 37.15
C PRO A 267 -9.51 -22.28 38.23
N GLU A 268 -8.82 -21.14 38.08
CA GLU A 268 -7.75 -20.71 39.00
C GLU A 268 -8.11 -19.36 39.64
N TYR A 269 -7.87 -19.25 40.94
CA TYR A 269 -8.42 -18.17 41.79
C TYR A 269 -7.38 -17.11 42.19
N LEU A 270 -6.11 -17.30 41.81
CA LEU A 270 -4.97 -16.47 42.20
C LEU A 270 -4.09 -16.14 41.00
N PRO A 271 -3.36 -15.01 41.00
CA PRO A 271 -2.25 -14.79 40.09
C PRO A 271 -1.18 -15.91 40.19
N PRO A 272 -0.59 -16.36 39.08
CA PRO A 272 0.46 -17.38 39.10
C PRO A 272 1.69 -16.91 39.88
N SER A 273 2.09 -17.65 40.90
CA SER A 273 3.32 -17.35 41.68
C SER A 273 4.60 -17.44 40.85
N GLY A 274 4.61 -18.27 39.81
CA GLY A 274 5.78 -18.48 38.94
C GLY A 274 6.14 -17.30 38.04
N ALA A 275 5.18 -16.46 37.62
CA ALA A 275 5.37 -15.48 36.53
C ALA A 275 4.88 -14.06 36.89
N SER A 276 5.50 -13.06 36.26
CA SER A 276 5.00 -11.68 36.23
C SER A 276 3.81 -11.54 35.28
N VAL A 277 3.14 -10.39 35.32
CA VAL A 277 2.12 -10.03 34.32
C VAL A 277 2.75 -9.87 32.93
N SER A 278 3.93 -9.27 32.83
CA SER A 278 4.72 -9.21 31.58
C SER A 278 4.97 -10.59 30.97
N ILE A 279 5.53 -11.54 31.73
CA ILE A 279 5.78 -12.91 31.23
C ILE A 279 4.47 -13.63 30.88
N SER A 280 3.42 -13.44 31.68
CA SER A 280 2.10 -14.02 31.41
C SER A 280 1.49 -13.50 30.10
N SER A 281 1.71 -12.22 29.76
CA SER A 281 1.20 -11.60 28.53
C SER A 281 1.69 -12.29 27.26
N LEU A 282 2.95 -12.73 27.24
CA LEU A 282 3.59 -13.37 26.09
C LEU A 282 2.98 -14.75 25.78
N LEU A 283 2.45 -15.44 26.81
CA LEU A 283 1.76 -16.72 26.66
C LEU A 283 0.31 -16.58 26.19
N ILE A 284 -0.29 -15.40 26.29
CA ILE A 284 -1.67 -15.14 25.89
C ILE A 284 -1.72 -14.84 24.38
N PRO A 285 -2.70 -15.36 23.62
CA PRO A 285 -2.97 -14.87 22.27
C PRO A 285 -3.72 -13.53 22.35
N LEU A 286 -3.14 -12.46 21.80
CA LEU A 286 -3.69 -11.10 21.78
C LEU A 286 -4.09 -10.56 23.19
N PRO A 287 -3.12 -10.30 24.09
CA PRO A 287 -3.38 -9.60 25.35
C PRO A 287 -3.88 -8.17 25.08
N SER A 288 -4.91 -7.72 25.79
CA SER A 288 -5.57 -6.43 25.59
C SER A 288 -4.67 -5.23 25.93
N SER A 289 -3.94 -5.29 27.05
CA SER A 289 -2.83 -4.36 27.32
C SER A 289 -1.85 -4.91 28.35
N ALA A 290 -0.70 -5.41 27.90
CA ALA A 290 0.35 -5.93 28.78
C ALA A 290 0.94 -4.86 29.70
N LEU A 291 1.23 -3.66 29.16
CA LEU A 291 1.82 -2.55 29.92
C LEU A 291 0.88 -2.02 31.01
N THR A 292 -0.39 -1.78 30.67
CA THR A 292 -1.41 -1.34 31.65
C THR A 292 -1.57 -2.36 32.76
N ALA A 293 -1.64 -3.65 32.42
CA ALA A 293 -1.75 -4.72 33.38
C ALA A 293 -0.53 -4.79 34.31
N GLN A 294 0.69 -4.68 33.78
CA GLN A 294 1.90 -4.71 34.62
C GLN A 294 2.03 -3.47 35.51
N LEU A 295 1.61 -2.28 35.04
CA LEU A 295 1.54 -1.07 35.86
C LEU A 295 0.51 -1.20 37.00
N LEU A 296 -0.64 -1.82 36.75
CA LEU A 296 -1.64 -2.08 37.79
C LEU A 296 -1.18 -3.12 38.80
N ASP A 297 -0.43 -4.14 38.39
CA ASP A 297 0.19 -5.09 39.33
C ASP A 297 1.22 -4.41 40.24
N LEU A 298 2.07 -3.53 39.68
CA LEU A 298 3.00 -2.71 40.45
C LEU A 298 2.28 -1.72 41.38
N ALA A 299 1.12 -1.18 40.98
CA ALA A 299 0.31 -0.32 41.83
C ALA A 299 -0.35 -1.08 42.98
N VAL A 300 -1.04 -2.19 42.70
CA VAL A 300 -1.68 -3.05 43.71
C VAL A 300 -0.66 -3.64 44.68
N ARG A 301 0.55 -4.00 44.21
CA ARG A 301 1.69 -4.43 45.04
C ARG A 301 2.41 -3.28 45.75
N ARG A 302 1.95 -2.02 45.60
CA ARG A 302 2.47 -0.79 46.24
C ARG A 302 3.92 -0.46 45.92
N TYR A 303 4.36 -0.72 44.69
CA TYR A 303 5.63 -0.19 44.15
C TYR A 303 5.40 1.15 43.44
N ILE A 304 4.27 1.29 42.75
CA ILE A 304 3.85 2.52 42.08
C ILE A 304 2.58 3.08 42.75
N LYS A 305 2.38 4.39 42.68
CA LYS A 305 1.12 5.05 43.01
C LYS A 305 0.65 5.92 41.83
N ILE A 306 -0.65 5.90 41.56
CA ILE A 306 -1.27 6.53 40.38
C ILE A 306 -2.10 7.74 40.83
N TYR A 307 -1.84 8.91 40.25
CA TYR A 307 -2.57 10.15 40.52
C TYR A 307 -3.32 10.62 39.27
N GLU A 308 -4.61 10.90 39.38
CA GLU A 308 -5.39 11.54 38.31
C GLU A 308 -5.10 13.06 38.29
N LYS A 309 -4.40 13.53 37.24
CA LYS A 309 -4.14 14.97 37.04
C LYS A 309 -5.32 15.69 36.39
N SER A 310 -6.02 15.02 35.47
CA SER A 310 -7.26 15.52 34.90
C SER A 310 -8.14 14.40 34.37
N PRO A 311 -9.47 14.44 34.60
CA PRO A 311 -10.41 13.44 34.08
C PRO A 311 -10.49 13.50 32.55
N ALA A 312 -11.00 12.41 31.96
CA ALA A 312 -11.29 12.33 30.54
C ALA A 312 -12.39 13.34 30.13
N LYS A 313 -12.34 13.80 28.89
CA LYS A 313 -13.32 14.68 28.24
C LYS A 313 -13.64 14.14 26.84
N THR A 314 -14.69 14.67 26.22
CA THR A 314 -15.23 14.21 24.91
C THR A 314 -14.18 14.00 23.81
N PHE A 315 -13.08 14.76 23.83
CA PHE A 315 -11.99 14.69 22.83
C PHE A 315 -10.58 14.52 23.45
N SER A 316 -10.47 14.11 24.73
CA SER A 316 -9.16 13.89 25.37
C SER A 316 -9.23 12.84 26.48
N ALA A 317 -8.33 11.86 26.49
CA ALA A 317 -8.24 10.90 27.59
C ALA A 317 -7.87 11.56 28.93
N ALA A 318 -8.09 10.81 30.02
CA ALA A 318 -7.61 11.18 31.34
C ALA A 318 -6.07 11.23 31.37
N VAL A 319 -5.53 12.10 32.20
CA VAL A 319 -4.08 12.29 32.38
C VAL A 319 -3.71 11.80 33.77
N TYR A 320 -2.67 10.97 33.84
CA TYR A 320 -2.17 10.41 35.08
C TYR A 320 -0.70 10.77 35.31
N GLU A 321 -0.33 10.95 36.57
CA GLU A 321 1.05 10.96 37.07
C GLU A 321 1.30 9.65 37.81
N LEU A 322 2.47 9.04 37.57
CA LEU A 322 2.92 7.83 38.23
C LEU A 322 4.07 8.18 39.20
N GLU A 323 4.09 7.59 40.39
CA GLU A 323 5.11 7.80 41.42
C GLU A 323 5.70 6.47 41.90
N ILE A 324 7.02 6.35 42.00
CA ILE A 324 7.69 5.21 42.66
C ILE A 324 7.59 5.40 44.18
N VAL A 325 6.87 4.52 44.89
CA VAL A 325 6.60 4.65 46.34
C VAL A 325 7.26 3.56 47.22
N LYS A 326 7.92 2.58 46.62
CA LYS A 326 8.76 1.57 47.30
C LYS A 326 10.00 1.29 46.44
N SER A 327 11.14 0.92 47.05
CA SER A 327 12.28 0.43 46.27
C SER A 327 11.88 -0.76 45.39
N ILE A 328 12.43 -0.78 44.18
CA ILE A 328 12.21 -1.82 43.18
C ILE A 328 13.13 -3.03 43.36
N ASP A 329 14.02 -3.05 44.35
CA ASP A 329 15.04 -4.12 44.52
C ASP A 329 14.45 -5.54 44.60
N ASP A 330 13.26 -5.68 45.19
CA ASP A 330 12.52 -6.95 45.30
C ASP A 330 11.82 -7.39 43.99
N LEU A 331 11.73 -6.52 42.98
CA LEU A 331 11.03 -6.81 41.73
C LEU A 331 11.82 -7.79 40.85
N ARG A 332 11.08 -8.54 40.01
CA ARG A 332 11.67 -9.41 38.99
C ARG A 332 12.44 -8.58 37.94
N PRO A 333 13.43 -9.14 37.23
CA PRO A 333 14.19 -8.40 36.22
C PRO A 333 13.30 -7.70 35.18
N GLU A 334 12.29 -8.40 34.65
CA GLU A 334 11.34 -7.84 33.68
C GLU A 334 10.34 -6.84 34.27
N GLU A 335 10.19 -6.80 35.60
CA GLU A 335 9.38 -5.81 36.32
C GLU A 335 10.21 -4.55 36.60
N LYS A 336 11.48 -4.70 36.97
CA LYS A 336 12.45 -3.60 37.12
C LYS A 336 12.65 -2.85 35.81
N GLU A 337 12.81 -3.61 34.72
CA GLU A 337 13.01 -3.11 33.36
C GLU A 337 11.87 -2.16 32.91
N VAL A 338 10.61 -2.58 33.12
CA VAL A 338 9.43 -1.74 32.86
C VAL A 338 9.45 -0.45 33.69
N VAL A 339 9.91 -0.47 34.95
CA VAL A 339 10.05 0.75 35.75
C VAL A 339 11.20 1.63 35.24
N SER A 340 12.38 1.07 34.98
CA SER A 340 13.54 1.85 34.53
C SER A 340 13.30 2.54 33.19
N ASP A 341 12.60 1.90 32.25
CA ASP A 341 12.36 2.50 30.93
C ASP A 341 11.23 3.53 30.92
N LEU A 342 10.28 3.48 31.87
CA LEU A 342 9.25 4.49 32.02
C LEU A 342 9.73 5.71 32.82
N PHE A 343 10.42 5.48 33.95
CA PHE A 343 10.79 6.55 34.88
C PHE A 343 12.21 7.10 34.63
N GLN A 344 13.04 6.41 33.82
CA GLN A 344 14.48 6.69 33.62
C GLN A 344 15.29 6.79 34.94
N SER A 345 14.74 6.22 36.02
CA SER A 345 15.21 6.33 37.39
C SER A 345 14.60 5.20 38.23
N SER A 346 15.31 4.78 39.27
CA SER A 346 14.85 3.78 40.25
C SER A 346 14.57 4.39 41.63
N ALA A 347 14.69 5.71 41.78
CA ALA A 347 14.62 6.37 43.08
C ALA A 347 13.16 6.51 43.58
N VAL A 348 12.92 6.16 44.84
CA VAL A 348 11.64 6.39 45.52
C VAL A 348 11.34 7.89 45.59
N GLY A 349 10.11 8.29 45.27
CA GLY A 349 9.69 9.67 45.07
C GLY A 349 9.86 10.18 43.62
N THR A 350 10.44 9.41 42.71
CA THR A 350 10.45 9.77 41.27
C THR A 350 9.02 9.80 40.73
N LYS A 351 8.68 10.85 39.99
CA LYS A 351 7.38 11.05 39.33
C LYS A 351 7.54 11.24 37.83
N ILE A 352 6.54 10.79 37.06
CA ILE A 352 6.46 11.00 35.60
C ILE A 352 5.00 11.20 35.15
N ASP A 353 4.74 12.16 34.26
CA ASP A 353 3.41 12.37 33.70
C ASP A 353 3.22 11.58 32.38
N THR A 354 2.03 11.03 32.19
CA THR A 354 1.67 10.27 30.98
C THR A 354 1.73 11.08 29.69
N LYS A 355 1.62 12.41 29.73
CA LYS A 355 1.87 13.31 28.59
C LYS A 355 3.35 13.56 28.29
N GLU A 356 4.25 13.28 29.24
CA GLU A 356 5.69 13.34 29.01
C GLU A 356 6.17 12.04 28.36
N LEU A 357 5.65 10.91 28.83
CA LEU A 357 5.82 9.60 28.16
C LEU A 357 5.33 9.62 26.69
N GLN A 358 4.25 10.34 26.38
CA GLN A 358 3.75 10.53 25.01
C GLN A 358 4.70 11.34 24.10
N LYS A 359 5.71 12.03 24.65
CA LYS A 359 6.70 12.84 23.90
C LYS A 359 8.05 12.16 23.76
N ASP A 360 8.33 11.11 24.55
CA ASP A 360 9.57 10.35 24.48
C ASP A 360 9.54 9.41 23.25
N THR A 361 10.09 9.88 22.14
CA THR A 361 10.21 9.10 20.90
C THR A 361 11.10 7.86 21.03
N GLY A 362 11.98 7.82 22.05
CA GLY A 362 12.81 6.65 22.36
C GLY A 362 12.07 5.58 23.17
N LEU A 363 10.98 5.93 23.87
CA LEU A 363 10.21 5.01 24.73
C LEU A 363 9.68 3.81 23.94
N HIS A 364 9.30 3.99 22.67
CA HIS A 364 8.86 2.90 21.82
C HIS A 364 9.92 1.80 21.67
N LEU A 365 11.16 2.19 21.40
CA LEU A 365 12.27 1.26 21.16
C LEU A 365 12.62 0.50 22.44
N ARG A 366 12.58 1.16 23.60
CA ARG A 366 12.78 0.52 24.91
C ARG A 366 11.67 -0.51 25.19
N ILE A 367 10.40 -0.14 25.02
CA ILE A 367 9.25 -1.06 25.19
C ILE A 367 9.30 -2.25 24.21
N LEU A 368 9.79 -2.06 22.98
CA LEU A 368 10.00 -3.17 22.03
C LEU A 368 11.12 -4.11 22.47
N ASP A 369 12.27 -3.58 22.88
CA ASP A 369 13.41 -4.36 23.38
C ASP A 369 13.04 -5.22 24.59
N ASN A 370 12.21 -4.68 25.50
CA ASN A 370 11.72 -5.39 26.69
C ASN A 370 10.90 -6.65 26.35
N ASN A 371 10.19 -6.67 25.22
CA ASN A 371 9.55 -7.90 24.72
C ASN A 371 10.57 -8.94 24.24
N GLY A 372 11.74 -8.50 23.75
CA GLY A 372 12.89 -9.35 23.46
C GLY A 372 13.54 -9.91 24.72
N LYS A 373 13.87 -9.06 25.69
CA LYS A 373 14.50 -9.47 26.96
C LYS A 373 13.58 -10.36 27.80
N ALA A 374 12.28 -10.06 27.87
CA ALA A 374 11.30 -10.93 28.51
C ALA A 374 11.20 -12.32 27.85
N ARG A 375 11.28 -12.44 26.52
CA ARG A 375 11.37 -13.75 25.82
C ARG A 375 12.70 -14.47 26.10
N GLN A 376 13.81 -13.75 26.28
CA GLN A 376 15.08 -14.35 26.70
C GLN A 376 14.97 -14.90 28.14
N LEU A 377 14.30 -14.19 29.04
CA LEU A 377 14.00 -14.64 30.41
C LEU A 377 13.04 -15.84 30.42
N MET A 378 12.04 -15.88 29.55
CA MET A 378 11.16 -17.05 29.38
C MET A 378 11.96 -18.33 29.10
N ARG A 379 13.00 -18.25 28.26
CA ARG A 379 13.88 -19.38 27.91
C ARG A 379 14.88 -19.69 29.01
N ASN A 380 15.68 -18.70 29.40
CA ASN A 380 16.90 -18.91 30.18
C ASN A 380 16.68 -18.95 31.69
N LYS A 381 15.61 -18.31 32.19
CA LYS A 381 15.32 -18.21 33.64
C LYS A 381 14.07 -18.97 34.04
N TYR A 382 13.01 -18.90 33.23
CA TYR A 382 11.70 -19.47 33.55
C TYR A 382 11.40 -20.81 32.86
N GLY A 383 12.30 -21.31 32.01
CA GLY A 383 12.17 -22.64 31.37
C GLY A 383 10.97 -22.80 30.41
N LEU A 384 10.19 -21.75 30.14
CA LEU A 384 8.86 -21.81 29.49
C LEU A 384 8.91 -22.10 27.99
N GLU A 385 10.05 -21.85 27.32
CA GLU A 385 10.27 -22.12 25.90
C GLU A 385 11.50 -23.01 25.70
N SER A 386 11.34 -24.05 24.87
CA SER A 386 12.41 -24.95 24.44
C SER A 386 12.59 -24.91 22.91
N ARG A 387 13.80 -25.20 22.45
CA ARG A 387 14.08 -25.37 21.02
C ARG A 387 13.66 -26.78 20.60
N SER A 388 12.93 -26.89 19.49
CA SER A 388 12.62 -28.20 18.88
C SER A 388 13.30 -28.32 17.54
N ASP A 389 14.42 -29.06 17.50
CA ASP A 389 15.19 -29.25 16.28
C ASP A 389 14.43 -30.07 15.22
N ILE A 390 13.49 -30.93 15.64
CA ILE A 390 12.63 -31.70 14.73
C ILE A 390 11.70 -30.77 13.93
N ASP A 391 10.96 -29.88 14.60
CA ASP A 391 10.09 -28.91 13.91
C ASP A 391 10.93 -27.85 13.17
N SER A 392 12.03 -27.35 13.76
CA SER A 392 12.92 -26.40 13.09
C SER A 392 13.54 -26.97 11.82
N GLN A 393 13.97 -28.25 11.80
CA GLN A 393 14.44 -28.94 10.59
C GLN A 393 13.32 -29.13 9.55
N TRP A 394 12.08 -29.42 9.98
CA TRP A 394 10.96 -29.57 9.05
C TRP A 394 10.76 -28.28 8.23
N PHE A 395 10.79 -27.11 8.88
CA PHE A 395 10.74 -25.82 8.19
C PHE A 395 11.94 -25.58 7.24
N ARG A 396 13.15 -26.09 7.54
CA ARG A 396 14.29 -26.02 6.59
C ARG A 396 14.10 -26.89 5.36
N ARG A 397 13.57 -28.10 5.52
CA ARG A 397 13.31 -29.02 4.40
C ARG A 397 12.26 -28.43 3.46
N VAL A 398 11.19 -27.85 4.01
CA VAL A 398 10.21 -27.07 3.23
C VAL A 398 10.86 -25.86 2.55
N GLY A 399 11.72 -25.13 3.27
CA GLY A 399 12.46 -23.98 2.71
C GLY A 399 13.30 -24.35 1.49
N TRP A 400 14.08 -25.44 1.56
CA TRP A 400 14.86 -25.94 0.43
C TRP A 400 14.01 -26.39 -0.76
N VAL A 401 12.91 -27.12 -0.51
CA VAL A 401 11.99 -27.55 -1.59
C VAL A 401 11.34 -26.35 -2.27
N ALA A 402 10.88 -25.36 -1.49
CA ALA A 402 10.30 -24.13 -2.01
C ALA A 402 11.33 -23.29 -2.79
N LEU A 403 12.57 -23.14 -2.31
CA LEU A 403 13.62 -22.45 -3.09
C LEU A 403 13.91 -23.17 -4.41
N GLY A 404 14.02 -24.51 -4.40
CA GLY A 404 14.27 -25.29 -5.62
C GLY A 404 13.16 -25.13 -6.66
N LEU A 405 11.89 -25.22 -6.22
CA LEU A 405 10.72 -24.98 -7.08
C LEU A 405 10.64 -23.52 -7.56
N GLY A 406 10.98 -22.56 -6.69
CA GLY A 406 10.99 -21.13 -7.01
C GLY A 406 12.01 -20.78 -8.09
N VAL A 407 13.22 -21.38 -8.05
CA VAL A 407 14.20 -21.24 -9.13
C VAL A 407 13.73 -21.95 -10.40
N ALA A 408 13.25 -23.20 -10.30
CA ALA A 408 12.84 -23.99 -11.46
C ALA A 408 11.64 -23.40 -12.24
N LEU A 409 10.75 -22.69 -11.55
CA LEU A 409 9.59 -22.00 -12.15
C LEU A 409 9.83 -20.50 -12.40
N LEU A 410 11.02 -19.98 -12.07
CA LEU A 410 11.31 -18.53 -12.01
C LEU A 410 10.22 -17.76 -11.24
N SER A 411 9.74 -18.32 -10.12
CA SER A 411 8.57 -17.86 -9.37
C SER A 411 8.97 -17.09 -8.11
N LEU A 412 8.81 -15.77 -8.14
CA LEU A 412 9.12 -14.90 -7.00
C LEU A 412 8.27 -15.22 -5.76
N PRO A 413 6.95 -15.49 -5.85
CA PRO A 413 6.15 -15.88 -4.68
C PRO A 413 6.66 -17.16 -3.99
N ILE A 414 7.09 -18.16 -4.76
CA ILE A 414 7.55 -19.44 -4.21
C ILE A 414 8.96 -19.32 -3.61
N LEU A 415 9.82 -18.45 -4.16
CA LEU A 415 11.08 -18.05 -3.50
C LEU A 415 10.82 -17.35 -2.15
N ALA A 416 9.84 -16.44 -2.08
CA ALA A 416 9.45 -15.78 -0.83
C ALA A 416 8.94 -16.77 0.23
N VAL A 417 8.15 -17.77 -0.17
CA VAL A 417 7.76 -18.91 0.69
C VAL A 417 8.98 -19.66 1.23
N GLY A 418 9.98 -19.92 0.38
CA GLY A 418 11.23 -20.57 0.78
C GLY A 418 11.98 -19.78 1.85
N ILE A 419 12.26 -18.50 1.58
CA ILE A 419 12.92 -17.57 2.52
C ILE A 419 12.13 -17.48 3.84
N GLY A 420 10.81 -17.29 3.76
CA GLY A 420 9.92 -17.24 4.93
C GLY A 420 9.99 -18.52 5.77
N SER A 421 10.08 -19.70 5.15
CA SER A 421 10.26 -20.97 5.86
C SER A 421 11.62 -21.10 6.56
N PHE A 422 12.69 -20.50 6.03
CA PHE A 422 13.97 -20.38 6.75
C PHE A 422 13.89 -19.43 7.94
N ILE A 423 13.19 -18.29 7.82
CA ILE A 423 12.95 -17.38 8.94
C ILE A 423 12.15 -18.10 10.03
N LEU A 424 11.03 -18.76 9.67
CA LEU A 424 10.24 -19.57 10.60
C LEU A 424 11.05 -20.67 11.27
N SER A 425 11.97 -21.34 10.55
CA SER A 425 12.92 -22.31 11.13
C SER A 425 13.85 -21.69 12.18
N ALA A 426 14.42 -20.52 11.87
CA ALA A 426 15.39 -19.85 12.73
C ALA A 426 14.76 -19.32 14.03
N ILE A 427 13.52 -18.83 13.95
CA ILE A 427 12.76 -18.33 15.11
C ILE A 427 11.89 -19.41 15.79
N PHE A 428 12.01 -20.68 15.41
CA PHE A 428 11.14 -21.74 15.96
C PHE A 428 11.49 -22.10 17.41
N TRP A 429 10.63 -21.65 18.33
CA TRP A 429 10.60 -22.06 19.73
C TRP A 429 9.21 -22.61 20.08
N ARG A 430 9.17 -23.59 20.98
CA ARG A 430 7.97 -24.34 21.39
C ARG A 430 7.87 -24.28 22.91
N LEU A 431 6.66 -24.19 23.48
CA LEU A 431 6.56 -24.17 24.95
C LEU A 431 7.09 -25.47 25.55
N SER A 432 7.81 -25.38 26.67
CA SER A 432 8.14 -26.53 27.51
C SER A 432 6.88 -27.08 28.19
N ASP A 433 7.01 -28.13 29.00
CA ASP A 433 5.90 -28.62 29.81
C ASP A 433 5.54 -27.63 30.94
N GLU A 434 6.51 -26.88 31.47
CA GLU A 434 6.29 -25.77 32.41
C GLU A 434 5.57 -24.59 31.74
N GLY A 435 5.98 -24.23 30.52
CA GLY A 435 5.29 -23.24 29.70
C GLY A 435 3.86 -23.65 29.39
N LEU A 436 3.64 -24.92 29.02
CA LEU A 436 2.32 -25.48 28.76
C LEU A 436 1.45 -25.51 30.03
N ALA A 437 2.04 -25.82 31.19
CA ALA A 437 1.36 -25.75 32.48
C ALA A 437 0.96 -24.32 32.85
N LEU A 438 1.85 -23.34 32.70
CA LEU A 438 1.53 -21.92 32.94
C LEU A 438 0.48 -21.39 31.92
N SER A 439 0.54 -21.82 30.66
CA SER A 439 -0.49 -21.49 29.66
C SER A 439 -1.86 -22.10 30.01
N ARG A 440 -1.89 -23.31 30.58
CA ARG A 440 -3.11 -23.94 31.12
C ARG A 440 -3.62 -23.18 32.35
N TYR A 441 -2.74 -22.79 33.28
CA TYR A 441 -3.05 -21.99 34.46
C TYR A 441 -3.69 -20.65 34.08
N LEU A 442 -3.09 -19.92 33.12
CA LEU A 442 -3.61 -18.65 32.63
C LEU A 442 -4.98 -18.80 31.93
N LYS A 443 -5.25 -19.93 31.27
CA LYS A 443 -6.60 -20.25 30.77
C LYS A 443 -7.60 -20.52 31.91
N GLY A 444 -7.16 -21.17 32.98
CA GLY A 444 -7.94 -21.37 34.20
C GLY A 444 -8.32 -20.06 34.87
N LEU A 445 -7.34 -19.17 35.02
CA LEU A 445 -7.50 -17.84 35.58
C LEU A 445 -8.40 -16.96 34.69
N LYS A 446 -8.25 -17.04 33.36
CA LYS A 446 -9.17 -16.37 32.42
C LYS A 446 -10.59 -16.91 32.53
N SER A 447 -10.76 -18.22 32.69
CA SER A 447 -12.07 -18.86 32.87
C SER A 447 -12.75 -18.36 34.15
N TYR A 448 -12.03 -18.34 35.27
CA TYR A 448 -12.54 -17.79 36.53
C TYR A 448 -12.94 -16.31 36.41
N ILE A 449 -12.06 -15.46 35.86
CA ILE A 449 -12.34 -14.02 35.67
C ILE A 449 -13.49 -13.78 34.69
N SER A 450 -13.70 -14.65 33.69
CA SER A 450 -14.82 -14.50 32.73
C SER A 450 -16.21 -14.74 33.34
N VAL A 451 -16.30 -15.40 34.50
CA VAL A 451 -17.56 -15.75 35.18
C VAL A 451 -17.85 -14.68 36.25
N ALA A 452 -18.03 -13.44 35.80
CA ALA A 452 -18.02 -12.21 36.61
C ALA A 452 -19.24 -11.98 37.55
N GLU A 453 -19.95 -13.05 37.93
CA GLU A 453 -21.19 -13.00 38.73
C GLU A 453 -20.95 -13.36 40.20
N LYS A 454 -21.30 -12.40 41.08
CA LYS A 454 -21.17 -12.44 42.55
C LYS A 454 -21.54 -13.79 43.18
N GLU A 455 -22.67 -14.36 42.77
CA GLU A 455 -23.20 -15.61 43.35
C GLU A 455 -22.34 -16.82 43.00
N ARG A 456 -21.78 -16.87 41.79
CA ARG A 456 -21.01 -18.01 41.31
C ARG A 456 -19.58 -18.01 41.87
N LEU A 457 -19.02 -16.85 42.14
CA LEU A 457 -17.76 -16.69 42.87
C LEU A 457 -17.88 -17.20 44.32
N VAL A 458 -19.00 -16.89 44.99
CA VAL A 458 -19.31 -17.43 46.34
C VAL A 458 -19.62 -18.93 46.28
N MET A 459 -20.31 -19.41 45.25
CA MET A 459 -20.59 -20.84 45.05
C MET A 459 -19.30 -21.66 44.83
N LEU A 460 -18.34 -21.14 44.07
CA LEU A 460 -17.03 -21.78 43.86
C LEU A 460 -16.12 -21.74 45.12
N GLN A 461 -16.45 -20.91 46.11
CA GLN A 461 -15.79 -20.85 47.42
C GLN A 461 -16.64 -21.44 48.55
N SER A 462 -17.78 -22.07 48.24
CA SER A 462 -18.69 -22.68 49.21
C SER A 462 -18.14 -24.00 49.78
N PRO A 463 -18.65 -24.50 50.93
CA PRO A 463 -17.85 -25.33 51.87
C PRO A 463 -17.35 -26.73 51.44
N GLY A 464 -17.54 -27.16 50.19
CA GLY A 464 -17.20 -28.51 49.73
C GLY A 464 -16.42 -28.51 48.41
N GLY A 465 -15.08 -28.40 48.48
CA GLY A 465 -14.23 -28.74 47.33
C GLY A 465 -12.79 -28.21 47.37
N ALA A 466 -12.56 -27.00 47.85
CA ALA A 466 -11.25 -26.32 47.74
C ALA A 466 -10.63 -26.01 49.11
N GLU A 467 -9.29 -26.08 49.18
CA GLU A 467 -8.50 -25.76 50.37
C GLU A 467 -8.55 -24.24 50.66
N LYS A 468 -8.73 -23.89 51.94
CA LYS A 468 -9.23 -22.56 52.32
C LYS A 468 -8.13 -21.50 52.36
N VAL A 469 -8.20 -20.52 51.45
CA VAL A 469 -7.90 -19.14 51.83
C VAL A 469 -9.09 -18.64 52.64
N GLY A 470 -8.96 -18.58 53.96
CA GLY A 470 -10.08 -18.32 54.88
C GLY A 470 -10.64 -16.90 54.77
N VAL A 471 -11.69 -16.72 53.99
CA VAL A 471 -12.46 -15.47 53.85
C VAL A 471 -13.91 -15.72 54.26
N SER A 472 -14.40 -15.01 55.26
CA SER A 472 -15.83 -14.95 55.59
C SER A 472 -16.53 -13.91 54.70
N SER A 473 -17.71 -14.23 54.17
CA SER A 473 -18.42 -13.39 53.21
C SER A 473 -18.81 -11.99 53.73
N ASP A 474 -18.80 -11.80 55.04
CA ASP A 474 -19.10 -10.52 55.70
C ASP A 474 -17.92 -9.52 55.68
N ASP A 475 -16.67 -9.95 55.40
CA ASP A 475 -15.53 -9.03 55.32
C ASP A 475 -15.33 -8.49 53.89
N THR A 476 -16.09 -7.45 53.56
CA THR A 476 -15.96 -6.66 52.32
C THR A 476 -14.52 -6.20 52.05
N LYS A 477 -13.70 -5.96 53.09
CA LYS A 477 -12.30 -5.50 52.94
C LYS A 477 -11.35 -6.65 52.57
N GLN A 478 -11.73 -7.90 52.78
CA GLN A 478 -11.01 -9.06 52.24
C GLN A 478 -11.40 -9.30 50.77
N LEU A 479 -12.68 -9.17 50.41
CA LEU A 479 -13.13 -9.27 49.02
C LEU A 479 -12.44 -8.22 48.13
N ILE A 480 -12.37 -6.95 48.57
CA ILE A 480 -11.65 -5.89 47.85
C ILE A 480 -10.22 -6.31 47.48
N LYS A 481 -9.45 -6.84 48.44
CA LYS A 481 -8.06 -7.28 48.20
C LYS A 481 -7.96 -8.42 47.16
N VAL A 482 -8.96 -9.29 47.08
CA VAL A 482 -9.01 -10.37 46.07
C VAL A 482 -9.29 -9.77 44.69
N TYR A 483 -10.24 -8.85 44.56
CA TYR A 483 -10.51 -8.16 43.29
C TYR A 483 -9.33 -7.27 42.85
N GLU A 484 -8.72 -6.50 43.76
CA GLU A 484 -7.49 -5.73 43.49
C GLU A 484 -6.38 -6.64 42.96
N ARG A 485 -6.11 -7.76 43.63
CA ARG A 485 -5.05 -8.72 43.24
C ARG A 485 -5.31 -9.38 41.88
N LEU A 486 -6.55 -9.44 41.42
CA LEU A 486 -6.93 -10.03 40.12
C LEU A 486 -7.12 -8.98 39.01
N LEU A 487 -7.29 -7.70 39.36
CA LEU A 487 -7.48 -6.60 38.42
C LEU A 487 -6.42 -6.52 37.31
N PRO A 488 -5.10 -6.71 37.58
CA PRO A 488 -4.09 -6.77 36.52
C PRO A 488 -4.39 -7.84 35.46
N TYR A 489 -4.80 -9.03 35.89
CA TYR A 489 -5.11 -10.14 34.99
C TYR A 489 -6.45 -9.94 34.27
N ALA A 490 -7.44 -9.29 34.90
CA ALA A 490 -8.67 -8.89 34.21
C ALA A 490 -8.39 -7.90 33.07
N VAL A 491 -7.53 -6.90 33.29
CA VAL A 491 -7.06 -5.95 32.26
C VAL A 491 -6.21 -6.63 31.19
N LEU A 492 -5.45 -7.67 31.54
CA LEU A 492 -4.67 -8.47 30.59
C LEU A 492 -5.53 -9.37 29.68
N PHE A 493 -6.69 -9.81 30.17
CA PHE A 493 -7.60 -10.72 29.46
C PHE A 493 -8.74 -10.04 28.68
N GLY A 494 -8.98 -8.74 28.90
CA GLY A 494 -10.01 -7.93 28.24
C GLY A 494 -11.33 -7.80 29.01
N TYR A 495 -11.29 -7.94 30.35
CA TYR A 495 -12.46 -7.90 31.23
C TYR A 495 -12.50 -6.66 32.15
N GLU A 496 -11.66 -5.65 31.89
CA GLU A 496 -11.45 -4.50 32.77
C GLU A 496 -12.73 -3.73 33.12
N LYS A 497 -13.68 -3.59 32.18
CA LYS A 497 -14.97 -2.92 32.44
C LYS A 497 -15.79 -3.64 33.51
N GLN A 498 -16.01 -4.94 33.31
CA GLN A 498 -16.78 -5.81 34.22
C GLN A 498 -16.11 -5.89 35.60
N TRP A 499 -14.78 -6.02 35.64
CA TRP A 499 -14.04 -6.03 36.90
C TRP A 499 -14.10 -4.69 37.65
N ASN A 500 -14.04 -3.58 36.92
CA ASN A 500 -14.13 -2.25 37.53
C ASN A 500 -15.53 -1.94 38.08
N GLU A 501 -16.59 -2.37 37.39
CA GLU A 501 -17.97 -2.23 37.86
C GLU A 501 -18.22 -2.99 39.18
N GLN A 502 -17.64 -4.19 39.34
CA GLN A 502 -17.75 -4.92 40.61
C GLN A 502 -16.88 -4.28 41.69
N LEU A 503 -15.63 -3.93 41.39
CA LEU A 503 -14.70 -3.33 42.34
C LEU A 503 -15.22 -1.97 42.86
N GLY A 504 -15.82 -1.14 42.00
CA GLY A 504 -16.47 0.12 42.38
C GLY A 504 -17.58 -0.08 43.42
N LYS A 505 -18.50 -1.02 43.19
CA LYS A 505 -19.58 -1.36 44.14
C LYS A 505 -19.04 -1.75 45.53
N TYR A 506 -17.89 -2.43 45.60
CA TYR A 506 -17.27 -2.78 46.88
C TYR A 506 -16.59 -1.58 47.57
N TYR A 507 -15.99 -0.65 46.82
CA TYR A 507 -15.48 0.60 47.40
C TYR A 507 -16.62 1.48 47.92
N ASP A 508 -17.66 1.69 47.11
CA ASP A 508 -18.84 2.49 47.50
C ASP A 508 -19.54 1.90 48.75
N ALA A 509 -19.73 0.58 48.80
CA ALA A 509 -20.36 -0.11 49.93
C ALA A 509 -19.48 -0.19 51.20
N SER A 510 -18.18 0.10 51.11
CA SER A 510 -17.26 0.03 52.26
C SER A 510 -16.72 1.38 52.72
N GLY A 511 -16.90 2.45 51.93
CA GLY A 511 -16.32 3.77 52.18
C GLY A 511 -14.79 3.80 52.07
N VAL A 512 -14.17 2.78 51.48
CA VAL A 512 -12.70 2.66 51.31
C VAL A 512 -12.31 3.03 49.88
N GLN A 513 -11.15 3.65 49.70
CA GLN A 513 -10.54 3.93 48.40
C GLN A 513 -9.25 3.11 48.20
N PRO A 514 -8.89 2.74 46.95
CA PRO A 514 -7.66 1.99 46.67
C PRO A 514 -6.41 2.75 47.13
N SER A 515 -5.63 2.15 48.04
CA SER A 515 -4.45 2.80 48.65
C SER A 515 -3.33 3.20 47.68
N TRP A 516 -3.38 2.72 46.43
CA TRP A 516 -2.43 2.94 45.34
C TRP A 516 -2.94 3.94 44.29
N TYR A 517 -4.14 4.50 44.45
CA TYR A 517 -4.73 5.50 43.56
C TYR A 517 -5.11 6.78 44.32
N VAL A 518 -5.05 7.92 43.64
CA VAL A 518 -5.63 9.20 44.09
C VAL A 518 -6.37 9.81 42.91
N GLY A 519 -7.69 9.85 43.01
CA GLY A 519 -8.59 10.46 42.03
C GLY A 519 -9.14 11.80 42.49
N ASN A 520 -9.38 12.69 41.55
CA ASN A 520 -10.18 13.91 41.76
C ASN A 520 -11.65 13.69 41.38
N SER A 521 -11.97 12.67 40.57
CA SER A 521 -13.31 12.43 40.01
C SER A 521 -14.12 11.33 40.70
N GLY A 522 -13.51 10.50 41.56
CA GLY A 522 -14.18 9.41 42.28
C GLY A 522 -13.27 8.21 42.54
N ALA A 523 -13.87 7.03 42.68
CA ALA A 523 -13.15 5.77 42.78
C ALA A 523 -12.39 5.42 41.48
N PHE A 524 -11.39 4.54 41.58
CA PHE A 524 -10.55 4.17 40.43
C PHE A 524 -11.36 3.59 39.26
N ASN A 525 -10.94 3.92 38.04
CA ASN A 525 -11.50 3.37 36.81
C ASN A 525 -10.41 2.77 35.89
N ALA A 526 -10.35 1.44 35.87
CA ALA A 526 -9.42 0.65 35.06
C ALA A 526 -9.61 0.84 33.55
N ALA A 527 -10.84 1.11 33.09
CA ALA A 527 -11.12 1.30 31.68
C ALA A 527 -10.66 2.69 31.17
N THR A 528 -10.78 3.75 31.99
CA THR A 528 -10.23 5.07 31.62
C THR A 528 -8.71 5.10 31.70
N PHE A 529 -8.12 4.41 32.67
CA PHE A 529 -6.68 4.22 32.75
C PHE A 529 -6.14 3.43 31.55
N GLY A 530 -6.78 2.30 31.21
CA GLY A 530 -6.46 1.51 30.01
C GLY A 530 -6.62 2.29 28.70
N ALA A 531 -7.63 3.16 28.59
CA ALA A 531 -7.79 4.03 27.43
C ALA A 531 -6.65 5.06 27.31
N ALA A 532 -6.19 5.66 28.41
CA ALA A 532 -5.05 6.57 28.40
C ALA A 532 -3.73 5.86 28.01
N MET A 533 -3.53 4.63 28.51
CA MET A 533 -2.38 3.79 28.14
C MET A 533 -2.45 3.29 26.68
N SER A 534 -3.65 3.04 26.16
CA SER A 534 -3.87 2.74 24.74
C SER A 534 -3.53 3.93 23.84
N GLN A 535 -3.89 5.16 24.23
CA GLN A 535 -3.47 6.37 23.51
C GLN A 535 -1.95 6.57 23.56
N LEU A 536 -1.29 6.37 24.71
CA LEU A 536 0.18 6.34 24.79
C LEU A 536 0.77 5.35 23.78
N SER A 537 0.25 4.12 23.71
CA SER A 537 0.69 3.11 22.74
C SER A 537 0.35 3.43 21.28
N THR A 538 -0.62 4.31 21.01
CA THR A 538 -1.08 4.63 19.65
C THR A 538 -0.33 5.82 19.07
N SER A 539 -0.11 6.89 19.85
CA SER A 539 0.75 8.02 19.47
C SER A 539 2.19 7.59 19.16
N ILE A 540 2.62 6.47 19.75
CA ILE A 540 3.88 5.79 19.51
C ILE A 540 3.95 5.09 18.13
N ALA A 541 2.80 4.74 17.52
CA ALA A 541 2.73 3.85 16.36
C ALA A 541 2.34 4.54 15.03
N THR A 542 1.73 5.73 15.05
CA THR A 542 1.10 6.38 13.88
C THR A 542 2.07 7.01 12.85
N SER A 543 3.33 6.58 12.82
CA SER A 543 4.41 7.21 12.02
C SER A 543 4.55 6.64 10.59
N GLY A 544 3.49 6.12 9.96
CA GLY A 544 3.62 5.40 8.69
C GLY A 544 2.37 5.27 7.78
N ALA A 545 2.38 6.06 6.70
CA ALA A 545 1.77 5.82 5.38
C ALA A 545 0.23 5.86 5.16
N THR A 546 -0.13 6.03 3.88
CA THR A 546 -1.48 6.18 3.27
C THR A 546 -1.62 5.17 2.08
N TYR A 547 -2.48 5.21 1.04
CA TYR A 547 -3.24 6.24 0.29
C TYR A 547 -4.53 5.62 -0.32
N SER A 548 -5.15 6.26 -1.33
CA SER A 548 -6.44 5.90 -1.95
C SER A 548 -6.39 5.98 -3.50
N TYR A 549 -7.35 5.40 -4.24
CA TYR A 549 -7.59 5.62 -5.69
C TYR A 549 -9.02 5.26 -6.16
N SER A 550 -9.38 5.59 -7.42
CA SER A 550 -10.70 5.39 -8.09
C SER A 550 -10.56 5.22 -9.63
N SER A 551 -11.66 5.01 -10.39
CA SER A 551 -11.65 4.66 -11.84
C SER A 551 -12.86 5.21 -12.66
N GLY A 552 -12.90 5.00 -14.00
CA GLY A 552 -13.68 5.77 -15.00
C GLY A 552 -14.66 5.02 -15.96
N SER A 553 -14.77 5.47 -17.23
CA SER A 553 -15.93 5.31 -18.16
C SER A 553 -15.55 5.07 -19.65
N SER A 554 -16.55 4.99 -20.55
CA SER A 554 -16.48 5.06 -22.04
C SER A 554 -17.63 5.98 -22.56
N GLY A 555 -17.89 6.24 -23.87
CA GLY A 555 -17.30 5.85 -25.17
C GLY A 555 -18.11 6.40 -26.37
N GLY A 556 -17.63 6.28 -27.63
CA GLY A 556 -18.26 6.79 -28.88
C GLY A 556 -17.30 6.74 -30.10
N GLY A 557 -17.67 7.29 -31.27
CA GLY A 557 -16.80 7.35 -32.47
C GLY A 557 -16.75 8.74 -33.10
N PHE A 558 -15.54 9.29 -33.31
CA PHE A 558 -15.31 10.75 -33.45
C PHE A 558 -13.86 11.10 -33.83
N SER A 559 -13.60 12.37 -34.14
CA SER A 559 -12.23 12.92 -34.15
C SER A 559 -11.53 12.69 -32.81
N GLY A 560 -10.26 12.26 -32.81
CA GLY A 560 -9.52 11.92 -31.59
C GLY A 560 -9.82 10.52 -31.04
N GLY A 561 -10.19 9.59 -31.93
CA GLY A 561 -10.45 8.18 -31.62
C GLY A 561 -9.73 7.18 -32.55
N GLY A 562 -8.73 7.64 -33.31
CA GLY A 562 -7.91 6.82 -34.20
C GLY A 562 -6.63 6.31 -33.51
N GLY A 563 -5.88 5.46 -34.21
CA GLY A 563 -4.60 4.92 -33.69
C GLY A 563 -3.38 5.83 -33.87
N GLY A 564 -3.56 6.93 -34.59
CA GLY A 564 -2.53 7.92 -34.90
C GLY A 564 -2.52 9.12 -33.96
N GLY A 565 -1.93 10.22 -34.41
CA GLY A 565 -2.10 11.55 -33.81
C GLY A 565 -2.06 11.62 -32.29
N GLY A 566 -0.86 11.60 -31.70
CA GLY A 566 -0.69 11.92 -30.29
C GLY A 566 -0.77 13.42 -30.04
N GLY A 567 0.37 14.11 -30.09
CA GLY A 567 0.42 15.53 -29.78
C GLY A 567 1.82 16.11 -29.72
N GLY A 568 2.02 17.11 -28.86
CA GLY A 568 3.32 17.73 -28.66
C GLY A 568 3.27 19.06 -27.91
N GLY A 569 4.43 19.67 -27.74
CA GLY A 569 4.59 20.91 -27.01
C GLY A 569 6.01 21.45 -27.12
N GLY A 570 6.31 22.49 -26.35
CA GLY A 570 7.65 23.08 -26.30
C GLY A 570 8.58 22.31 -25.37
N TRP A 571 9.85 22.24 -25.77
CA TRP A 571 10.99 21.99 -24.88
C TRP A 571 11.82 23.27 -24.77
#